data_AF-A0A537J713-F1
#
_entry.id   AF-A0A537J713-F1
#
_cell.length_a   1.000
_cell.length_b   1.000
_cell.length_c   1.000
_cell.angle_alpha   90.00
_cell.angle_beta   90.00
_cell.angle_gamma   90.00
#
_symmetry.space_group_name_H-M   'P 1'
#
loop_
_entity.id
_entity.type
_entity.pdbx_description
1 polymer ?
#
loop_
_entity_poly.entity_id
_entity_poly.type
_entity_poly.pdbx_seq_one_letter_code
_entity_poly.pdbx_strand_id
1 'polypeptide(L)'
;MWAQKKYDEAISGAKALVAAAGQQTKPRVYKLLADAYVSKGDTAGGKQYIDEYFAKQKEEEIAPNDYILRGQIYGATTGDDQIIMDSYMRAAQMDSDYSDKMDVLTKAVTAFEAKKKWIPAAELRIVQAKSRKSPLQTDPFFIGLRFYQGGACQRADSAFKAYIALAPDTLFGHYYRAKTNYCLDTTMAVEPYASTMVQEYRKTLELAQTDKVKFKNQAIESSKLLAGYYNNIKKNKDSALAYLQKGLEFDPTNSSILELIDYLKKAPKPKTGGTKPTGRITRPSPDETKSSALKNKTTAVPKS
;
A
#
# COMPACT_ATOMS: atom_id res chain seq x y z
N MET A 1 -30.02 -24.85 15.81
CA MET A 1 -28.75 -25.46 16.25
C MET A 1 -27.65 -24.42 16.50
N TRP A 2 -27.33 -23.52 15.56
CA TRP A 2 -26.30 -22.47 15.71
C TRP A 2 -26.27 -21.76 17.08
N ALA A 3 -27.44 -21.36 17.61
CA ALA A 3 -27.56 -20.68 18.92
C ALA A 3 -27.05 -21.47 20.15
N GLN A 4 -26.75 -22.77 20.04
CA GLN A 4 -26.31 -23.61 21.16
C GLN A 4 -24.78 -23.79 21.24
N LYS A 5 -23.99 -23.17 20.34
CA LYS A 5 -22.51 -23.29 20.27
C LYS A 5 -21.96 -24.73 20.23
N LYS A 6 -22.79 -25.71 19.84
CA LYS A 6 -22.46 -27.15 19.68
C LYS A 6 -21.57 -27.43 18.45
N TYR A 7 -20.51 -26.64 18.25
CA TYR A 7 -19.65 -26.73 17.07
C TYR A 7 -18.90 -28.05 17.01
N ASP A 8 -18.44 -28.59 18.14
CA ASP A 8 -17.78 -29.89 18.21
C ASP A 8 -18.70 -31.07 17.87
N GLU A 9 -19.97 -31.03 18.27
CA GLU A 9 -20.97 -32.03 17.87
C GLU A 9 -21.25 -31.94 16.36
N ALA A 10 -21.38 -30.72 15.83
CA ALA A 10 -21.60 -30.48 14.40
C ALA A 10 -20.41 -30.94 13.55
N ILE A 11 -19.18 -30.62 13.96
CA ILE A 11 -17.93 -31.06 13.30
C ILE A 11 -17.82 -32.59 13.37
N SER A 12 -18.09 -33.21 14.53
CA SER A 12 -17.99 -34.66 14.69
C SER A 12 -19.02 -35.41 13.83
N GLY A 13 -20.28 -34.97 13.87
CA GLY A 13 -21.35 -35.55 13.05
C GLY A 13 -21.10 -35.37 11.55
N ALA A 14 -20.66 -34.19 11.12
CA ALA A 14 -20.36 -33.95 9.71
C ALA A 14 -19.12 -34.73 9.24
N LYS A 15 -18.08 -34.91 10.07
CA LYS A 15 -16.96 -35.82 9.78
C LYS A 15 -17.40 -37.28 9.64
N ALA A 16 -18.32 -37.75 10.49
CA ALA A 16 -18.88 -39.10 10.36
C ALA A 16 -19.64 -39.28 9.03
N LEU A 17 -20.37 -38.26 8.56
CA LEU A 17 -20.99 -38.26 7.24
C LEU A 17 -19.97 -38.30 6.10
N VAL A 18 -18.87 -37.54 6.18
CA VAL A 18 -17.76 -37.61 5.20
C VAL A 18 -17.14 -39.01 5.16
N ALA A 19 -16.88 -39.61 6.33
CA ALA A 19 -16.29 -40.93 6.43
C ALA A 19 -17.21 -42.04 5.88
N ALA A 20 -18.52 -41.95 6.12
CA ALA A 20 -19.50 -42.93 5.65
C ALA A 20 -19.83 -42.80 4.15
N ALA A 21 -19.85 -41.58 3.60
CA ALA A 21 -20.20 -41.33 2.20
C ALA A 21 -18.99 -41.30 1.25
N GLY A 22 -17.78 -41.02 1.76
CA GLY A 22 -16.55 -40.95 0.95
C GLY A 22 -16.70 -39.97 -0.21
N GLN A 23 -16.47 -40.44 -1.45
CA GLN A 23 -16.63 -39.62 -2.65
C GLN A 23 -18.09 -39.20 -2.94
N GLN A 24 -19.09 -39.89 -2.36
CA GLN A 24 -20.52 -39.52 -2.47
C GLN A 24 -20.94 -38.44 -1.45
N THR A 25 -20.00 -37.85 -0.72
CA THR A 25 -20.27 -36.74 0.21
C THR A 25 -20.81 -35.53 -0.54
N LYS A 26 -22.04 -35.12 -0.20
CA LYS A 26 -22.69 -33.95 -0.80
C LYS A 26 -21.94 -32.66 -0.44
N PRO A 27 -21.66 -31.73 -1.38
CA PRO A 27 -20.79 -30.57 -1.14
C PRO A 27 -21.14 -29.76 0.11
N ARG A 28 -22.44 -29.58 0.39
CA ARG A 28 -22.96 -28.88 1.58
C ARG A 28 -22.44 -29.41 2.93
N VAL A 29 -21.98 -30.66 3.01
CA VAL A 29 -21.37 -31.22 4.23
C VAL A 29 -19.97 -30.64 4.47
N TYR A 30 -19.18 -30.45 3.41
CA TYR A 30 -17.89 -29.77 3.49
C TYR A 30 -18.07 -28.28 3.83
N LYS A 31 -19.09 -27.60 3.26
CA LYS A 31 -19.44 -26.24 3.69
C LYS A 31 -19.81 -26.18 5.19
N LEU A 32 -20.66 -27.09 5.67
CA LEU A 32 -21.03 -27.15 7.10
C LEU A 32 -19.81 -27.36 8.02
N LEU A 33 -18.83 -28.16 7.58
CA LEU A 33 -17.57 -28.32 8.30
C LEU A 33 -16.78 -27.02 8.35
N ALA A 34 -16.54 -26.37 7.20
CA ALA A 34 -15.82 -25.10 7.13
C ALA A 34 -16.47 -24.00 8.00
N ASP A 35 -17.80 -23.89 7.93
CA ASP A 35 -18.62 -22.96 8.70
C ASP A 35 -18.52 -23.22 10.22
N ALA A 36 -18.68 -24.47 10.65
CA ALA A 36 -18.58 -24.84 12.06
C ALA A 36 -17.16 -24.66 12.63
N TYR A 37 -16.12 -24.91 11.81
CA TYR A 37 -14.73 -24.67 12.16
C TYR A 37 -14.44 -23.17 12.40
N VAL A 38 -14.85 -22.30 11.47
CA VAL A 38 -14.75 -20.84 11.63
C VAL A 38 -15.57 -20.35 12.83
N SER A 39 -16.79 -20.85 13.01
CA SER A 39 -17.68 -20.47 14.12
C SER A 39 -17.15 -20.90 15.50
N LYS A 40 -16.32 -21.95 15.56
CA LYS A 40 -15.57 -22.37 16.75
C LYS A 40 -14.32 -21.50 17.00
N GLY A 41 -13.84 -20.76 15.99
CA GLY A 41 -12.58 -20.02 16.00
C GLY A 41 -11.39 -20.81 15.44
N ASP A 42 -11.51 -22.12 15.25
CA ASP A 42 -10.51 -22.96 14.56
C ASP A 42 -10.65 -22.80 13.04
N THR A 43 -10.25 -21.62 12.56
CA THR A 43 -10.30 -21.29 11.13
C THR A 43 -9.31 -22.14 10.31
N ALA A 44 -8.28 -22.71 10.96
CA ALA A 44 -7.29 -23.56 10.32
C ALA A 44 -7.87 -24.92 9.92
N GLY A 45 -8.59 -25.59 10.84
CA GLY A 45 -9.25 -26.87 10.56
C GLY A 45 -10.29 -26.79 9.43
N GLY A 46 -10.85 -25.60 9.18
CA GLY A 46 -11.81 -25.33 8.11
C GLY A 46 -11.24 -25.34 6.68
N LYS A 47 -9.92 -25.17 6.47
CA LYS A 47 -9.36 -24.93 5.13
C LYS A 47 -9.62 -26.06 4.14
N GLN A 48 -9.29 -27.29 4.50
CA GLN A 48 -9.52 -28.47 3.65
C GLN A 48 -11.00 -28.58 3.23
N TYR A 49 -11.94 -28.16 4.08
CA TYR A 49 -13.37 -28.31 3.85
C TYR A 49 -13.96 -27.18 3.00
N ILE A 50 -13.41 -25.96 3.03
CA ILE A 50 -13.81 -24.93 2.06
C ILE A 50 -13.21 -25.21 0.67
N ASP A 51 -12.00 -25.77 0.61
CA ASP A 51 -11.37 -26.20 -0.64
C ASP A 51 -12.20 -27.33 -1.30
N GLU A 52 -12.53 -28.39 -0.55
CA GLU A 52 -13.39 -29.50 -1.01
C GLU A 52 -14.80 -29.05 -1.41
N TYR A 53 -15.37 -28.04 -0.73
CA TYR A 53 -16.66 -27.46 -1.13
C TYR A 53 -16.56 -26.78 -2.49
N PHE A 54 -15.58 -25.88 -2.68
CA PHE A 54 -15.38 -25.16 -3.94
C PHE A 54 -14.93 -26.07 -5.10
N ALA A 55 -14.32 -27.22 -4.81
CA ALA A 55 -13.95 -28.23 -5.81
C ALA A 55 -15.11 -29.15 -6.26
N LYS A 56 -16.21 -29.22 -5.49
CA LYS A 56 -17.32 -30.17 -5.72
C LYS A 56 -18.69 -29.50 -5.94
N GLN A 57 -18.87 -28.24 -5.56
CA GLN A 57 -20.09 -27.47 -5.83
C GLN A 57 -20.02 -26.86 -7.23
N LYS A 58 -21.16 -26.80 -7.94
CA LYS A 58 -21.26 -26.08 -9.22
C LYS A 58 -21.21 -24.56 -8.98
N GLU A 59 -20.59 -23.79 -9.87
CA GLU A 59 -20.38 -22.35 -9.67
C GLU A 59 -21.71 -21.57 -9.51
N GLU A 60 -22.75 -21.97 -10.23
CA GLU A 60 -24.10 -21.40 -10.15
C GLU A 60 -24.87 -21.73 -8.85
N GLU A 61 -24.37 -22.67 -8.05
CA GLU A 61 -24.93 -23.04 -6.74
C GLU A 61 -24.06 -22.57 -5.55
N ILE A 62 -23.07 -21.70 -5.77
CA ILE A 62 -22.26 -21.08 -4.70
C ILE A 62 -22.91 -19.75 -4.30
N ALA A 63 -23.09 -19.51 -3.00
CA ALA A 63 -23.69 -18.27 -2.49
C ALA A 63 -22.63 -17.20 -2.12
N PRO A 64 -22.98 -15.91 -2.04
CA PRO A 64 -22.05 -14.85 -1.61
C PRO A 64 -21.37 -15.15 -0.27
N ASN A 65 -22.13 -15.67 0.70
CA ASN A 65 -21.62 -16.06 2.02
C ASN A 65 -20.55 -17.16 1.97
N ASP A 66 -20.56 -18.01 0.94
CA ASP A 66 -19.60 -19.10 0.82
C ASP A 66 -18.24 -18.59 0.33
N TYR A 67 -18.26 -17.58 -0.55
CA TYR A 67 -17.07 -16.82 -0.90
C TYR A 67 -16.56 -16.00 0.30
N ILE A 68 -17.43 -15.38 1.11
CA ILE A 68 -17.01 -14.71 2.36
C ILE A 68 -16.27 -15.68 3.28
N LEU A 69 -16.84 -16.87 3.49
CA LEU A 69 -16.24 -17.94 4.31
C LEU A 69 -14.87 -18.36 3.76
N ARG A 70 -14.72 -18.51 2.43
CA ARG A 70 -13.43 -18.77 1.77
C ARG A 70 -12.42 -17.64 2.01
N GLY A 71 -12.82 -16.38 1.87
CA GLY A 71 -11.99 -15.20 2.10
C GLY A 71 -11.52 -15.06 3.56
N GLN A 72 -12.39 -15.40 4.53
CA GLN A 72 -12.03 -15.48 5.95
C GLN A 72 -11.00 -16.59 6.22
N ILE A 73 -11.25 -17.80 5.69
CA ILE A 73 -10.41 -18.98 5.91
C ILE A 73 -9.02 -18.82 5.30
N TYR A 74 -8.92 -18.46 4.02
CA TYR A 74 -7.63 -18.14 3.39
C TYR A 74 -6.93 -16.97 4.09
N GLY A 75 -7.72 -15.99 4.56
CA GLY A 75 -7.25 -14.89 5.37
C GLY A 75 -6.49 -15.32 6.63
N ALA A 76 -7.00 -16.28 7.40
CA ALA A 76 -6.39 -16.71 8.66
C ALA A 76 -5.38 -17.87 8.52
N THR A 77 -5.24 -18.46 7.33
CA THR A 77 -4.38 -19.64 7.11
C THR A 77 -3.16 -19.35 6.23
N THR A 78 -3.37 -19.15 4.94
CA THR A 78 -2.28 -18.95 3.96
C THR A 78 -1.87 -17.50 3.79
N GLY A 79 -2.80 -16.55 4.00
CA GLY A 79 -2.57 -15.15 3.70
C GLY A 79 -2.42 -14.84 2.21
N ASP A 80 -2.98 -15.72 1.36
CA ASP A 80 -3.04 -15.57 -0.11
C ASP A 80 -3.93 -14.38 -0.49
N ASP A 81 -3.30 -13.23 -0.72
CA ASP A 81 -4.02 -11.98 -0.98
C ASP A 81 -4.91 -12.04 -2.23
N GLN A 82 -4.55 -12.86 -3.22
CA GLN A 82 -5.32 -13.01 -4.46
C GLN A 82 -6.61 -13.79 -4.18
N ILE A 83 -6.54 -14.96 -3.53
CA ILE A 83 -7.73 -15.74 -3.22
C ILE A 83 -8.63 -15.02 -2.22
N ILE A 84 -8.06 -14.28 -1.26
CA ILE A 84 -8.84 -13.43 -0.34
C ILE A 84 -9.57 -12.32 -1.12
N MET A 85 -8.85 -11.62 -2.01
CA MET A 85 -9.41 -10.56 -2.86
C MET A 85 -10.56 -11.09 -3.74
N ASP A 86 -10.29 -12.11 -4.55
CA ASP A 86 -11.25 -12.68 -5.49
C ASP A 86 -12.50 -13.20 -4.79
N SER A 87 -12.35 -13.76 -3.59
CA SER A 87 -13.49 -14.25 -2.81
C SER A 87 -14.39 -13.09 -2.33
N TYR A 88 -13.84 -12.05 -1.72
CA TYR A 88 -14.66 -10.88 -1.33
C TYR A 88 -15.21 -10.11 -2.53
N MET A 89 -14.48 -10.08 -3.65
CA MET A 89 -14.94 -9.47 -4.90
C MET A 89 -16.10 -10.24 -5.53
N ARG A 90 -16.04 -11.58 -5.62
CA ARG A 90 -17.16 -12.40 -6.10
C ARG A 90 -18.38 -12.27 -5.19
N ALA A 91 -18.20 -12.33 -3.87
CA ALA A 91 -19.30 -12.09 -2.91
C ALA A 91 -19.99 -10.74 -3.16
N ALA A 92 -19.21 -9.66 -3.27
CA ALA A 92 -19.74 -8.31 -3.52
C ALA A 92 -20.31 -8.11 -4.94
N GLN A 93 -19.95 -8.95 -5.93
CA GLN A 93 -20.52 -8.93 -7.28
C GLN A 93 -21.86 -9.68 -7.37
N MET A 94 -22.00 -10.78 -6.62
CA MET A 94 -23.19 -11.63 -6.63
C MET A 94 -24.33 -11.07 -5.79
N ASP A 95 -24.02 -10.25 -4.80
CA ASP A 95 -25.02 -9.58 -3.98
C ASP A 95 -25.75 -8.50 -4.78
N SER A 96 -27.08 -8.53 -4.81
CA SER A 96 -27.89 -7.50 -5.47
C SER A 96 -28.25 -6.34 -4.53
N ASP A 97 -28.24 -6.55 -3.22
CA ASP A 97 -28.50 -5.49 -2.26
C ASP A 97 -27.30 -4.53 -2.13
N TYR A 98 -27.56 -3.32 -1.65
CA TYR A 98 -26.57 -2.29 -1.42
C TYR A 98 -25.92 -2.36 -0.03
N SER A 99 -26.69 -2.66 1.01
CA SER A 99 -26.20 -2.75 2.39
C SER A 99 -25.24 -3.93 2.53
N ASP A 100 -25.68 -5.12 2.11
CA ASP A 100 -24.91 -6.34 2.30
C ASP A 100 -23.62 -6.31 1.47
N LYS A 101 -23.70 -5.92 0.18
CA LYS A 101 -22.52 -5.61 -0.66
C LYS A 101 -21.51 -4.67 0.02
N MET A 102 -21.98 -3.59 0.66
CA MET A 102 -21.11 -2.61 1.31
C MET A 102 -20.52 -3.11 2.63
N ASP A 103 -21.23 -3.96 3.37
CA ASP A 103 -20.72 -4.66 4.55
C ASP A 103 -19.65 -5.70 4.17
N VAL A 104 -19.88 -6.51 3.12
CA VAL A 104 -18.89 -7.45 2.56
C VAL A 104 -17.58 -6.74 2.23
N LEU A 105 -17.63 -5.63 1.49
CA LEU A 105 -16.45 -4.83 1.16
C LEU A 105 -15.80 -4.21 2.41
N THR A 106 -16.58 -3.80 3.41
CA THR A 106 -16.05 -3.26 4.67
C THR A 106 -15.33 -4.31 5.50
N LYS A 107 -15.88 -5.53 5.60
CA LYS A 107 -15.25 -6.69 6.24
C LYS A 107 -13.95 -7.07 5.53
N ALA A 108 -13.96 -7.11 4.20
CA ALA A 108 -12.80 -7.40 3.37
C ALA A 108 -11.65 -6.40 3.61
N VAL A 109 -11.95 -5.10 3.53
CA VAL A 109 -11.01 -4.01 3.83
C VAL A 109 -10.42 -4.18 5.24
N THR A 110 -11.27 -4.35 6.25
CA THR A 110 -10.85 -4.47 7.66
C THR A 110 -9.92 -5.67 7.87
N ALA A 111 -10.21 -6.81 7.23
CA ALA A 111 -9.41 -8.04 7.34
C ALA A 111 -7.99 -7.88 6.76
N PHE A 112 -7.83 -7.13 5.67
CA PHE A 112 -6.51 -6.80 5.11
C PHE A 112 -5.77 -5.74 5.94
N GLU A 113 -6.47 -4.73 6.46
CA GLU A 113 -5.87 -3.67 7.28
C GLU A 113 -5.31 -4.18 8.61
N ALA A 114 -6.04 -5.07 9.29
CA ALA A 114 -5.56 -5.74 10.51
C ALA A 114 -4.21 -6.47 10.30
N LYS A 115 -3.93 -6.90 9.07
CA LYS A 115 -2.71 -7.60 8.64
C LYS A 115 -1.71 -6.69 7.92
N LYS A 116 -1.96 -5.38 7.89
CA LYS A 116 -1.13 -4.38 7.19
C LYS A 116 -0.95 -4.66 5.69
N LYS A 117 -1.88 -5.39 5.06
CA LYS A 117 -1.91 -5.69 3.62
C LYS A 117 -2.52 -4.50 2.86
N TRP A 118 -1.76 -3.41 2.79
CA TRP A 118 -2.31 -2.10 2.41
C TRP A 118 -2.73 -1.98 0.94
N ILE A 119 -2.04 -2.64 -0.01
CA ILE A 119 -2.43 -2.59 -1.43
C ILE A 119 -3.81 -3.26 -1.63
N PRO A 120 -4.07 -4.50 -1.18
CA PRO A 120 -5.43 -5.07 -1.18
C PRO A 120 -6.49 -4.18 -0.49
N ALA A 121 -6.16 -3.59 0.66
CA ALA A 121 -7.05 -2.67 1.37
C ALA A 121 -7.28 -1.31 0.67
N ALA A 122 -6.50 -0.98 -0.36
CA ALA A 122 -6.69 0.17 -1.23
C ALA A 122 -7.56 -0.18 -2.45
N GLU A 123 -7.35 -1.35 -3.07
CA GLU A 123 -8.16 -1.83 -4.20
C GLU A 123 -9.63 -2.01 -3.80
N LEU A 124 -9.89 -2.67 -2.67
CA LEU A 124 -11.25 -2.84 -2.15
C LEU A 124 -11.92 -1.51 -1.80
N ARG A 125 -11.14 -0.47 -1.44
CA ARG A 125 -11.67 0.89 -1.25
C ARG A 125 -12.02 1.58 -2.56
N ILE A 126 -11.27 1.34 -3.65
CA ILE A 126 -11.68 1.79 -4.99
C ILE A 126 -13.01 1.14 -5.38
N VAL A 127 -13.17 -0.16 -5.12
CA VAL A 127 -14.42 -0.88 -5.40
C VAL A 127 -15.56 -0.34 -4.53
N GLN A 128 -15.34 -0.20 -3.22
CA GLN A 128 -16.31 0.39 -2.30
C GLN A 128 -16.75 1.80 -2.74
N ALA A 129 -15.81 2.68 -3.09
CA ALA A 129 -16.11 4.02 -3.58
C ALA A 129 -16.92 4.02 -4.88
N LYS A 130 -16.63 3.11 -5.81
CA LYS A 130 -17.41 2.90 -7.05
C LYS A 130 -18.79 2.29 -6.81
N SER A 131 -18.97 1.51 -5.75
CA SER A 131 -20.24 0.88 -5.39
C SER A 131 -21.20 1.79 -4.63
N ARG A 132 -20.73 2.91 -4.06
CA ARG A 132 -21.57 3.83 -3.27
C ARG A 132 -22.66 4.51 -4.09
N LYS A 133 -23.87 4.60 -3.50
CA LYS A 133 -25.00 5.39 -4.04
C LYS A 133 -24.73 6.91 -4.07
N SER A 134 -23.75 7.39 -3.31
CA SER A 134 -23.28 8.77 -3.34
C SER A 134 -21.77 8.82 -3.01
N PRO A 135 -20.91 9.52 -3.79
CA PRO A 135 -19.47 9.58 -3.53
C PRO A 135 -19.13 10.23 -2.19
N LEU A 136 -18.17 9.67 -1.44
CA LEU A 136 -17.61 10.36 -0.28
C LEU A 136 -16.35 11.13 -0.70
N GLN A 137 -16.31 12.44 -0.41
CA GLN A 137 -15.15 13.29 -0.70
C GLN A 137 -13.86 12.82 0.00
N THR A 138 -13.98 12.00 1.06
CA THR A 138 -12.86 11.41 1.80
C THR A 138 -12.36 10.09 1.22
N ASP A 139 -13.05 9.46 0.26
CA ASP A 139 -12.61 8.19 -0.34
C ASP A 139 -11.20 8.28 -0.97
N PRO A 140 -10.87 9.30 -1.79
CA PRO A 140 -9.54 9.40 -2.39
C PRO A 140 -8.42 9.57 -1.35
N PHE A 141 -8.70 10.19 -0.20
CA PHE A 141 -7.75 10.27 0.91
C PHE A 141 -7.43 8.89 1.49
N PHE A 142 -8.45 8.11 1.84
CA PHE A 142 -8.23 6.78 2.45
C PHE A 142 -7.66 5.77 1.45
N ILE A 143 -8.04 5.86 0.17
CA ILE A 143 -7.43 5.09 -0.93
C ILE A 143 -5.93 5.45 -1.05
N GLY A 144 -5.61 6.75 -1.16
CA GLY A 144 -4.23 7.22 -1.28
C GLY A 144 -3.36 6.85 -0.09
N LEU A 145 -3.90 6.94 1.13
CA LEU A 145 -3.21 6.57 2.37
C LEU A 145 -2.80 5.09 2.37
N ARG A 146 -3.64 4.19 1.84
CA ARG A 146 -3.30 2.77 1.79
C ARG A 146 -2.34 2.42 0.65
N PHE A 147 -2.43 3.08 -0.52
CA PHE A 147 -1.35 2.95 -1.51
C PHE A 147 -0.01 3.48 -0.99
N TYR A 148 0.00 4.60 -0.26
CA TYR A 148 1.22 5.16 0.34
C TYR A 148 1.83 4.20 1.38
N GLN A 149 1.02 3.69 2.32
CA GLN A 149 1.48 2.71 3.31
C GLN A 149 1.94 1.38 2.68
N GLY A 150 1.41 1.03 1.51
CA GLY A 150 1.85 -0.11 0.70
C GLY A 150 3.02 0.15 -0.24
N GLY A 151 3.61 1.36 -0.26
CA GLY A 151 4.70 1.72 -1.18
C GLY A 151 4.29 1.94 -2.64
N ALA A 152 3.00 1.85 -2.98
CA ALA A 152 2.46 2.06 -4.33
C ALA A 152 2.33 3.56 -4.68
N CYS A 153 3.42 4.31 -4.54
CA CYS A 153 3.39 5.77 -4.43
C CYS A 153 2.85 6.51 -5.67
N GLN A 154 2.97 5.96 -6.88
CA GLN A 154 2.34 6.58 -8.08
C GLN A 154 0.79 6.60 -7.98
N ARG A 155 0.22 5.54 -7.40
CA ARG A 155 -1.24 5.40 -7.19
C ARG A 155 -1.71 6.24 -6.01
N ALA A 156 -0.85 6.41 -5.02
CA ALA A 156 -1.08 7.34 -3.92
C ALA A 156 -1.10 8.80 -4.37
N ASP A 157 -0.17 9.25 -5.24
CA ASP A 157 -0.18 10.65 -5.73
C ASP A 157 -1.46 10.95 -6.51
N SER A 158 -1.85 10.02 -7.38
CA SER A 158 -3.10 10.09 -8.16
C SER A 158 -4.33 10.26 -7.25
N ALA A 159 -4.40 9.50 -6.15
CA ALA A 159 -5.50 9.56 -5.20
C ALA A 159 -5.47 10.81 -4.30
N PHE A 160 -4.30 11.26 -3.84
CA PHE A 160 -4.18 12.51 -3.07
C PHE A 160 -4.40 13.76 -3.94
N LYS A 161 -3.98 13.75 -5.21
CA LYS A 161 -4.31 14.79 -6.19
C LYS A 161 -5.82 14.91 -6.39
N ALA A 162 -6.52 13.78 -6.50
CA ALA A 162 -7.98 13.76 -6.55
C ALA A 162 -8.63 14.26 -5.24
N TYR A 163 -8.04 13.97 -4.07
CA TYR A 163 -8.52 14.48 -2.78
C TYR A 163 -8.36 16.01 -2.66
N ILE A 164 -7.19 16.56 -3.01
CA ILE A 164 -6.93 18.00 -2.99
C ILE A 164 -7.87 18.73 -3.97
N ALA A 165 -8.17 18.15 -5.14
CA ALA A 165 -9.13 18.73 -6.08
C ALA A 165 -10.57 18.81 -5.53
N LEU A 166 -10.93 17.99 -4.54
CA LEU A 166 -12.23 18.04 -3.84
C LEU A 166 -12.21 18.91 -2.58
N ALA A 167 -11.04 19.10 -1.96
CA ALA A 167 -10.86 19.89 -0.74
C ALA A 167 -9.53 20.67 -0.76
N PRO A 168 -9.44 21.82 -1.47
CA PRO A 168 -8.18 22.51 -1.75
C PRO A 168 -7.38 23.07 -0.56
N ASP A 169 -7.97 23.11 0.63
CA ASP A 169 -7.31 23.50 1.89
C ASP A 169 -7.13 22.31 2.86
N THR A 170 -7.16 21.08 2.35
CA THR A 170 -6.96 19.88 3.19
C THR A 170 -5.49 19.62 3.51
N LEU A 171 -5.08 20.01 4.72
CA LEU A 171 -3.71 19.84 5.22
C LEU A 171 -3.17 18.41 5.03
N PHE A 172 -4.01 17.39 5.29
CA PHE A 172 -3.59 16.00 5.15
C PHE A 172 -3.43 15.56 3.69
N GLY A 173 -4.18 16.13 2.74
CA GLY A 173 -3.97 15.86 1.32
C GLY A 173 -2.61 16.37 0.88
N HIS A 174 -2.30 17.64 1.16
CA HIS A 174 -1.00 18.23 0.85
C HIS A 174 0.16 17.49 1.53
N TYR A 175 0.06 17.24 2.84
CA TYR A 175 1.09 16.55 3.63
C TYR A 175 1.39 15.15 3.09
N TYR A 176 0.36 14.33 2.83
CA TYR A 176 0.59 12.99 2.29
C TYR A 176 0.96 12.99 0.80
N ARG A 177 0.51 13.96 0.00
CA ARG A 177 0.98 14.13 -1.39
C ARG A 177 2.46 14.48 -1.44
N ALA A 178 2.93 15.36 -0.54
CA ALA A 178 4.35 15.68 -0.39
C ALA A 178 5.19 14.44 -0.02
N LYS A 179 4.79 13.70 1.02
CA LYS A 179 5.43 12.43 1.41
C LYS A 179 5.44 11.39 0.29
N THR A 180 4.40 11.39 -0.53
CA THR A 180 4.28 10.47 -1.67
C THR A 180 5.22 10.85 -2.81
N ASN A 181 5.40 12.14 -3.10
CA ASN A 181 6.38 12.59 -4.09
C ASN A 181 7.84 12.37 -3.61
N TYR A 182 8.09 12.50 -2.30
CA TYR A 182 9.36 12.07 -1.70
C TYR A 182 9.58 10.54 -1.77
N CYS A 183 8.51 9.73 -1.74
CA CYS A 183 8.59 8.28 -1.98
C CYS A 183 8.92 7.96 -3.46
N LEU A 184 8.43 8.78 -4.41
CA LEU A 184 8.72 8.64 -5.84
C LEU A 184 10.16 9.04 -6.20
N ASP A 185 10.73 10.01 -5.48
CA ASP A 185 12.16 10.32 -5.55
C ASP A 185 12.71 10.79 -4.18
N THR A 186 13.41 9.87 -3.51
CA THR A 186 14.09 10.16 -2.23
C THR A 186 15.37 10.99 -2.39
N THR A 187 15.87 11.17 -3.62
CA THR A 187 16.99 12.08 -3.91
C THR A 187 16.53 13.54 -3.98
N MET A 188 15.23 13.79 -4.13
CA MET A 188 14.61 15.10 -4.28
C MET A 188 15.19 15.95 -5.43
N ALA A 189 15.61 15.29 -6.52
CA ALA A 189 16.25 15.91 -7.68
C ALA A 189 15.47 15.69 -8.99
N VAL A 190 14.56 14.71 -9.06
CA VAL A 190 13.77 14.36 -10.24
C VAL A 190 12.49 15.19 -10.29
N GLU A 191 12.30 15.93 -11.38
CA GLU A 191 11.05 16.64 -11.65
C GLU A 191 10.04 15.74 -12.39
N PRO A 192 8.72 15.87 -12.15
CA PRO A 192 8.05 16.90 -11.33
C PRO A 192 7.96 16.56 -9.83
N TYR A 193 8.51 15.44 -9.36
CA TYR A 193 8.36 14.98 -7.98
C TYR A 193 8.98 15.97 -6.97
N ALA A 194 10.17 16.48 -7.27
CA ALA A 194 10.88 17.43 -6.42
C ALA A 194 10.12 18.76 -6.24
N SER A 195 9.67 19.39 -7.32
CA SER A 195 8.85 20.62 -7.25
C SER A 195 7.49 20.37 -6.61
N THR A 196 6.82 19.25 -6.91
CA THR A 196 5.55 18.87 -6.27
C THR A 196 5.73 18.71 -4.76
N MET A 197 6.71 17.91 -4.30
CA MET A 197 7.02 17.74 -2.88
C MET A 197 7.23 19.09 -2.17
N VAL A 198 7.95 20.02 -2.79
CA VAL A 198 8.22 21.36 -2.23
C VAL A 198 6.96 22.22 -2.15
N GLN A 199 6.11 22.23 -3.18
CA GLN A 199 4.84 22.96 -3.18
C GLN A 199 3.88 22.42 -2.11
N GLU A 200 3.73 21.11 -2.04
CA GLU A 200 2.80 20.43 -1.15
C GLU A 200 3.23 20.56 0.34
N TYR A 201 4.53 20.44 0.67
CA TYR A 201 5.02 20.75 2.02
C TYR A 201 4.93 22.25 2.38
N ARG A 202 5.02 23.17 1.41
CA ARG A 202 4.81 24.61 1.65
C ARG A 202 3.35 24.90 2.04
N LYS A 203 2.38 24.38 1.29
CA LYS A 203 0.94 24.50 1.61
C LYS A 203 0.59 23.77 2.91
N THR A 204 1.27 22.67 3.24
CA THR A 204 1.17 22.02 4.56
C THR A 204 1.58 22.95 5.71
N LEU A 205 2.72 23.64 5.59
CA LEU A 205 3.18 24.61 6.62
C LEU A 205 2.25 25.82 6.76
N GLU A 206 1.67 26.29 5.66
CA GLU A 206 0.68 27.36 5.63
C GLU A 206 -0.59 26.95 6.39
N LEU A 207 -1.21 25.84 6.00
CA LEU A 207 -2.43 25.33 6.61
C LEU A 207 -2.24 24.94 8.09
N ALA A 208 -1.05 24.48 8.47
CA ALA A 208 -0.76 24.08 9.85
C ALA A 208 -0.89 25.25 10.85
N GLN A 209 -0.73 26.50 10.39
CA GLN A 209 -0.90 27.70 11.23
C GLN A 209 -2.32 27.81 11.82
N THR A 210 -3.33 27.16 11.22
CA THR A 210 -4.72 27.14 11.71
C THR A 210 -4.88 26.45 13.07
N ASP A 211 -4.04 25.46 13.38
CA ASP A 211 -3.99 24.80 14.69
C ASP A 211 -2.57 24.25 14.92
N LYS A 212 -1.73 25.10 15.53
CA LYS A 212 -0.31 24.77 15.76
C LYS A 212 -0.10 23.57 16.69
N VAL A 213 -1.08 23.24 17.55
CA VAL A 213 -0.98 22.13 18.50
C VAL A 213 -1.27 20.81 17.81
N LYS A 214 -2.40 20.75 17.07
CA LYS A 214 -2.86 19.56 16.35
C LYS A 214 -1.96 19.20 15.17
N PHE A 215 -1.46 20.19 14.44
CA PHE A 215 -0.67 19.99 13.22
C PHE A 215 0.85 20.09 13.43
N LYS A 216 1.30 20.19 14.68
CA LYS A 216 2.70 20.30 15.10
C LYS A 216 3.63 19.33 14.38
N ASN A 217 3.26 18.04 14.34
CA ASN A 217 4.09 16.98 13.78
C ASN A 217 4.24 17.10 12.25
N GLN A 218 3.16 17.44 11.55
CA GLN A 218 3.14 17.65 10.11
C GLN A 218 3.97 18.88 9.73
N ALA A 219 3.87 19.96 10.51
CA ALA A 219 4.68 21.16 10.33
C ALA A 219 6.18 20.89 10.57
N ILE A 220 6.54 20.19 11.65
CA ILE A 220 7.92 19.80 11.95
C ILE A 220 8.51 18.96 10.82
N GLU A 221 7.82 17.92 10.34
CA GLU A 221 8.31 17.10 9.24
C GLU A 221 8.48 17.92 7.95
N SER A 222 7.46 18.71 7.59
CA SER A 222 7.49 19.57 6.39
C SER A 222 8.66 20.56 6.45
N SER A 223 8.91 21.18 7.61
CA SER A 223 10.02 22.11 7.81
C SER A 223 11.39 21.46 7.63
N LYS A 224 11.59 20.26 8.17
CA LYS A 224 12.84 19.50 8.05
C LYS A 224 13.09 19.00 6.62
N LEU A 225 12.06 18.53 5.92
CA LEU A 225 12.18 18.09 4.51
C LEU A 225 12.47 19.28 3.58
N LEU A 226 11.78 20.42 3.76
CA LEU A 226 12.07 21.65 3.01
C LEU A 226 13.48 22.18 3.29
N ALA A 227 13.92 22.17 4.55
CA ALA A 227 15.29 22.55 4.90
C ALA A 227 16.35 21.63 4.26
N GLY A 228 16.10 20.31 4.28
CA GLY A 228 16.92 19.32 3.60
C GLY A 228 17.03 19.59 2.09
N TYR A 229 15.89 19.83 1.43
CA TYR A 229 15.86 20.20 0.01
C TYR A 229 16.65 21.48 -0.29
N TYR A 230 16.41 22.55 0.46
CA TYR A 230 17.07 23.84 0.20
C TYR A 230 18.57 23.78 0.46
N ASN A 231 19.03 23.10 1.52
CA ASN A 231 20.46 22.94 1.79
C ASN A 231 21.14 21.97 0.81
N ASN A 232 20.56 20.79 0.59
CA ASN A 232 21.24 19.69 -0.10
C ASN A 232 21.09 19.78 -1.62
N ILE A 233 19.93 20.20 -2.13
CA ILE A 233 19.63 20.27 -3.57
C ILE A 233 19.85 21.68 -4.12
N LYS A 234 19.21 22.70 -3.53
CA LYS A 234 19.35 24.09 -3.99
C LYS A 234 20.59 24.82 -3.45
N LYS A 235 21.40 24.19 -2.58
CA LYS A 235 22.61 24.75 -1.94
C LYS A 235 22.39 26.10 -1.21
N ASN A 236 21.15 26.36 -0.80
CA ASN A 236 20.69 27.61 -0.20
C ASN A 236 20.51 27.43 1.32
N LYS A 237 21.63 27.59 2.05
CA LYS A 237 21.72 27.49 3.52
C LYS A 237 20.74 28.45 4.23
N ASP A 238 20.55 29.65 3.70
CA ASP A 238 19.74 30.68 4.35
C ASP A 238 18.24 30.35 4.25
N SER A 239 17.77 29.83 3.11
CA SER A 239 16.41 29.28 2.98
C SER A 239 16.20 28.05 3.85
N ALA A 240 17.22 27.19 3.99
CA ALA A 240 17.13 26.01 4.86
C ALA A 240 16.98 26.41 6.34
N LEU A 241 17.78 27.37 6.81
CA LEU A 241 17.66 27.96 8.14
C LEU A 241 16.28 28.61 8.36
N ALA A 242 15.76 29.34 7.37
CA ALA A 242 14.42 29.94 7.45
C ALA A 242 13.30 28.88 7.58
N TYR A 243 13.41 27.73 6.89
CA TYR A 243 12.44 26.64 7.08
C TYR A 243 12.54 25.99 8.46
N LEU A 244 13.74 25.76 8.99
CA LEU A 244 13.91 25.25 10.36
C LEU A 244 13.35 26.23 11.40
N GLN A 245 13.56 27.54 11.22
CA GLN A 245 12.96 28.58 12.07
C GLN A 245 11.41 28.53 12.03
N LYS A 246 10.80 28.33 10.84
CA LYS A 246 9.35 28.11 10.74
C LYS A 246 8.87 26.87 11.48
N GLY A 247 9.68 25.81 11.57
CA GLY A 247 9.38 24.64 12.38
C GLY A 247 9.35 24.93 13.88
N LEU A 248 10.23 25.81 14.38
CA LEU A 248 10.23 26.26 15.77
C LEU A 248 9.00 27.11 16.15
N GLU A 249 8.25 27.67 15.19
CA GLU A 249 6.97 28.33 15.48
C GLU A 249 5.88 27.37 16.02
N PHE A 250 6.08 26.06 15.87
CA PHE A 250 5.18 25.00 16.32
C PHE A 250 5.74 24.24 17.54
N ASP A 251 7.06 24.21 17.69
CA ASP A 251 7.77 23.58 18.80
C ASP A 251 9.12 24.28 19.05
N PRO A 252 9.16 25.37 19.85
CA PRO A 252 10.39 26.11 20.13
C PRO A 252 11.48 25.27 20.82
N THR A 253 11.08 24.15 21.42
CA THR A 253 11.91 23.20 22.17
C THR A 253 12.40 22.01 21.33
N ASN A 254 12.12 21.97 20.02
CA ASN A 254 12.39 20.78 19.21
C ASN A 254 13.90 20.55 18.97
N SER A 255 14.49 19.63 19.75
CA SER A 255 15.93 19.32 19.72
C SER A 255 16.43 19.05 18.30
N SER A 256 15.75 18.20 17.54
CA SER A 256 16.14 17.87 16.15
C SER A 256 16.15 19.07 15.19
N ILE A 257 15.36 20.13 15.45
CA ILE A 257 15.41 21.36 14.63
C ILE A 257 16.54 22.27 15.14
N LEU A 258 16.72 22.38 16.45
CA LEU A 258 17.80 23.17 17.06
C LEU A 258 19.19 22.61 16.67
N GLU A 259 19.37 21.29 16.69
CA GLU A 259 20.55 20.57 16.22
C GLU A 259 20.83 20.84 14.73
N LEU A 260 19.81 20.79 13.88
CA LEU A 260 19.96 21.11 12.45
C LEU A 260 20.31 22.60 12.22
N ILE A 261 19.76 23.52 13.01
CA ILE A 261 20.12 24.94 12.95
C ILE A 261 21.57 25.16 13.37
N ASP A 262 22.03 24.53 14.45
CA ASP A 262 23.41 24.62 14.94
C ASP A 262 24.41 24.01 13.94
N TYR A 263 24.13 22.79 13.45
CA TYR A 263 24.91 22.15 12.39
C TYR A 263 25.00 23.04 11.15
N LEU A 264 23.86 23.53 10.62
CA LEU A 264 23.86 24.39 9.45
C LEU A 264 24.60 25.70 9.70
N LYS A 265 24.47 26.33 10.88
CA LYS A 265 25.23 27.55 11.22
C LYS A 265 26.74 27.28 11.22
N LYS A 266 27.21 26.25 11.94
CA LYS A 266 28.62 25.86 12.07
C LYS A 266 29.23 25.35 10.76
N ALA A 267 28.44 24.73 9.88
CA ALA A 267 28.92 24.27 8.58
C ALA A 267 29.53 25.43 7.78
N PRO A 268 30.80 25.34 7.34
CA PRO A 268 31.43 26.37 6.52
C PRO A 268 30.64 26.55 5.23
N LYS A 269 30.50 27.80 4.74
CA LYS A 269 29.82 28.05 3.46
C LYS A 269 30.53 27.22 2.37
N PRO A 270 29.81 26.40 1.58
CA PRO A 270 30.43 25.67 0.49
C PRO A 270 31.09 26.67 -0.45
N LYS A 271 32.39 26.49 -0.73
CA LYS A 271 33.11 27.35 -1.67
C LYS A 271 32.36 27.29 -3.00
N THR A 272 31.89 28.44 -3.49
CA THR A 272 31.29 28.55 -4.81
C THR A 272 32.30 28.04 -5.83
N GLY A 273 31.95 26.96 -6.52
CA GLY A 273 32.82 26.33 -7.52
C GLY A 273 33.00 27.27 -8.70
N GLY A 274 34.08 28.06 -8.69
CA GLY A 274 34.43 28.94 -9.78
C GLY A 274 34.51 28.15 -11.09
N THR A 275 33.88 28.68 -12.14
CA THR A 275 33.73 28.03 -13.44
C THR A 275 35.10 27.79 -14.07
N LYS A 276 35.68 26.60 -13.86
CA LYS A 276 36.96 26.23 -14.45
C LYS A 276 36.74 26.02 -15.96
N PRO A 277 37.49 26.69 -16.86
CA PRO A 277 37.23 26.61 -18.30
C PRO A 277 37.25 25.16 -18.82
N THR A 278 36.38 24.88 -19.79
CA THR A 278 36.21 23.56 -20.41
C THR A 278 37.40 23.20 -21.29
N GLY A 279 38.43 22.64 -20.68
CA GLY A 279 39.55 21.99 -21.38
C GLY A 279 39.03 20.88 -22.30
N ARG A 280 39.08 21.14 -23.62
CA ARG A 280 38.54 20.29 -24.68
C ARG A 280 39.34 18.98 -24.81
N ILE A 281 38.94 17.93 -24.08
CA ILE A 281 39.45 16.58 -24.33
C ILE A 281 38.74 16.01 -25.56
N THR A 282 39.44 16.01 -26.69
CA THR A 282 39.00 15.33 -27.93
C THR A 282 39.11 13.82 -27.76
N ARG A 283 37.99 13.12 -27.87
CA ARG A 283 37.92 11.64 -27.91
C ARG A 283 38.06 11.17 -29.37
N PRO A 284 39.05 10.34 -29.72
CA PRO A 284 39.07 9.66 -31.01
C PRO A 284 37.92 8.65 -31.13
N SER A 285 37.39 8.47 -32.34
CA SER A 285 36.49 7.35 -32.69
C SER A 285 37.29 6.12 -33.17
N PRO A 286 36.70 4.91 -33.19
CA PRO A 286 37.43 3.67 -33.51
C PRO A 286 37.30 3.21 -34.98
N ASP A 287 38.41 2.72 -35.57
CA ASP A 287 38.52 1.62 -36.55
C ASP A 287 40.01 1.43 -36.97
N GLU A 288 40.53 0.28 -37.44
CA GLU A 288 39.93 -1.07 -37.63
C GLU A 288 40.60 -2.12 -36.67
N THR A 289 41.51 -3.09 -36.96
CA THR A 289 42.19 -3.59 -38.20
C THR A 289 42.53 -5.10 -38.11
N LYS A 290 41.52 -6.00 -38.17
CA LYS A 290 41.61 -7.46 -38.48
C LYS A 290 42.45 -8.35 -37.51
N SER A 291 42.54 -9.69 -37.67
CA SER A 291 41.52 -10.77 -37.83
C SER A 291 42.23 -12.13 -38.06
N SER A 292 42.12 -13.08 -37.11
CA SER A 292 42.27 -14.54 -37.32
C SER A 292 41.93 -15.28 -35.99
N ALA A 293 40.84 -16.02 -35.82
CA ALA A 293 40.26 -17.17 -36.55
C ALA A 293 40.99 -18.51 -36.31
N LEU A 294 40.43 -19.40 -35.47
CA LEU A 294 40.56 -20.86 -35.60
C LEU A 294 39.51 -21.69 -34.81
N LYS A 295 38.44 -22.08 -35.53
CA LYS A 295 37.64 -23.33 -35.47
C LYS A 295 37.30 -24.01 -34.12
N ASN A 296 35.99 -24.17 -33.88
CA ASN A 296 35.42 -25.25 -33.06
C ASN A 296 35.88 -26.65 -33.51
N LYS A 297 35.89 -27.61 -32.56
CA LYS A 297 35.76 -29.04 -32.86
C LYS A 297 34.78 -29.70 -31.87
N THR A 298 33.72 -30.28 -32.40
CA THR A 298 32.81 -31.16 -31.68
C THR A 298 33.37 -32.59 -31.72
N THR A 299 33.32 -33.32 -30.60
CA THR A 299 33.53 -34.78 -30.55
C THR A 299 32.50 -35.41 -29.63
N ALA A 300 32.04 -36.61 -29.99
CA ALA A 300 30.88 -37.26 -29.39
C ALA A 300 31.24 -38.39 -28.42
N VAL A 301 30.19 -38.94 -27.79
CA VAL A 301 30.14 -40.10 -26.91
C VAL A 301 30.78 -41.35 -27.53
N PRO A 302 31.52 -42.16 -26.73
CA PRO A 302 31.56 -43.60 -26.87
C PRO A 302 30.73 -44.30 -25.78
N LYS A 303 30.16 -45.46 -26.11
CA LYS A 303 29.61 -46.41 -25.12
C LYS A 303 30.71 -47.37 -24.67
N SER A 304 30.67 -47.76 -23.39
CA SER A 304 30.88 -49.12 -22.88
C SER A 304 30.06 -49.26 -21.60
#